data_AF-A0A1E1V988-F1
#
_entry.id   AF-A0A1E1V988-F1
#
_cell.length_a   1.000
_cell.length_b   1.000
_cell.length_c   1.000
_cell.angle_alpha   90.00
_cell.angle_beta   90.00
_cell.angle_gamma   90.00
#
_symmetry.space_group_name_H-M   'P 1'
#
loop_
_entity.id
_entity.type
_entity.pdbx_description
1 polymer ?
#
loop_
_entity_poly.entity_id
_entity_poly.type
_entity_poly.pdbx_seq_one_letter_code
_entity_poly.pdbx_strand_id
1 'polypeptide(L)'
;MAGGDSGSSGSNRLAMVSVVVALMSLGASILQNVNYARSIDSVQRNVLRAESLRSCKDIIAVFFEFRLKAEAANMSGEGGMTSIELKGLAYRFGALGTFLANFQEQPSRDRYSALAWHLNRIAGEGAKLPKAEFDALFNEADKQFGAINDDCVKAATGHLL
;
A
#
# COMPACT_ATOMS: atom_id res chain seq x y z
N MET A 1 -12.75 68.86 48.08
CA MET A 1 -11.67 68.91 47.07
C MET A 1 -11.17 67.48 46.88
N ALA A 2 -11.19 67.00 45.63
CA ALA A 2 -10.60 65.79 45.03
C ALA A 2 -10.86 64.44 45.76
N GLY A 3 -11.51 63.41 45.22
CA GLY A 3 -11.79 63.05 43.83
C GLY A 3 -10.81 61.99 43.32
N GLY A 4 -11.31 60.78 42.99
CA GLY A 4 -10.79 59.96 41.89
C GLY A 4 -10.06 58.65 42.21
N ASP A 5 -10.81 57.55 42.12
CA ASP A 5 -10.48 56.31 41.37
C ASP A 5 -9.04 55.78 41.36
N SER A 6 -8.68 54.96 42.36
CA SER A 6 -7.45 54.13 42.32
C SER A 6 -7.71 52.61 42.22
N GLY A 7 -8.97 52.16 42.32
CA GLY A 7 -9.34 50.73 42.23
C GLY A 7 -9.59 50.19 40.82
N SER A 8 -9.93 51.04 39.86
CA SER A 8 -10.34 50.65 38.49
C SER A 8 -9.15 50.27 37.57
N SER A 9 -8.02 50.98 37.70
CA SER A 9 -6.85 50.81 36.82
C SER A 9 -6.12 49.47 37.02
N GLY A 10 -6.01 48.99 38.27
CA GLY A 10 -5.37 47.71 38.60
C GLY A 10 -6.18 46.49 38.14
N SER A 11 -7.51 46.55 38.31
CA SER A 11 -8.42 45.49 37.86
C SER A 11 -8.43 45.35 36.33
N ASN A 12 -8.46 46.48 35.60
CA ASN A 12 -8.41 46.49 34.14
C ASN A 12 -7.08 45.94 33.58
N ARG A 13 -5.95 46.20 34.25
CA ARG A 13 -4.63 45.65 33.85
C ARG A 13 -4.57 44.14 34.05
N LEU A 14 -5.10 43.63 35.17
CA LEU A 14 -5.16 42.19 35.43
C LEU A 14 -6.10 41.47 34.45
N ALA A 15 -7.25 42.07 34.14
CA ALA A 15 -8.17 41.57 33.12
C ALA A 15 -7.50 41.53 31.73
N MET A 16 -6.77 42.58 31.35
CA MET A 16 -6.05 42.64 30.07
C MET A 16 -4.97 41.55 29.97
N VAL A 17 -4.18 41.34 31.04
CA VAL A 17 -3.17 40.27 31.08
C VAL A 17 -3.83 38.89 30.98
N SER A 18 -4.95 38.67 31.69
CA SER A 18 -5.70 37.41 31.63
C SER A 18 -6.22 37.11 30.21
N VAL A 19 -6.75 38.12 29.51
CA VAL A 19 -7.20 37.98 28.12
C VAL A 19 -6.04 37.66 27.19
N VAL A 20 -4.89 38.33 27.35
CA VAL A 20 -3.70 38.06 26.54
C VAL A 20 -3.20 36.63 26.75
N VAL A 21 -3.15 36.16 28.01
CA VAL A 21 -2.78 34.78 28.32
C VAL A 21 -3.77 33.80 27.68
N ALA A 22 -5.08 34.04 27.80
CA ALA A 22 -6.10 33.20 27.20
C ALA A 22 -5.98 33.13 25.66
N LEU A 23 -5.70 34.24 24.99
CA LEU A 23 -5.49 34.29 23.54
C LEU A 23 -4.21 33.55 23.13
N MET A 24 -3.12 33.70 23.89
CA MET A 24 -1.88 32.96 23.64
C MET A 24 -2.06 31.46 23.86
N SER A 25 -2.80 31.04 24.89
CA SER A 25 -3.15 29.63 25.13
C SER A 25 -4.01 29.07 24.00
N LEU A 26 -4.98 29.83 23.50
CA LEU A 26 -5.80 29.43 22.35
C LEU A 26 -4.95 29.31 21.08
N GLY A 27 -4.07 30.29 20.82
CA GLY A 27 -3.15 30.25 19.68
C GLY A 27 -2.19 29.05 19.74
N ALA A 28 -1.64 28.77 20.92
CA ALA A 28 -0.81 27.59 21.15
C ALA A 28 -1.58 26.29 20.92
N SER A 29 -2.84 26.20 21.36
CA SER A 29 -3.71 25.03 21.13
C SER A 29 -4.02 24.82 19.65
N ILE A 30 -4.32 25.90 18.90
CA ILE A 30 -4.55 25.81 17.45
C ILE A 30 -3.28 25.36 16.72
N LEU A 31 -2.12 25.92 17.07
CA LEU A 31 -0.84 25.53 16.47
C LEU A 31 -0.49 24.07 16.79
N GLN A 32 -0.72 23.63 18.03
CA GLN A 32 -0.54 22.23 18.41
C GLN A 32 -1.49 21.32 17.62
N ASN A 33 -2.76 21.68 17.45
CA ASN A 33 -3.72 20.90 16.68
C ASN A 33 -3.32 20.79 15.20
N VAL A 34 -2.89 21.89 14.58
CA VAL A 34 -2.43 21.89 13.17
C VAL A 34 -1.18 21.02 13.01
N ASN A 35 -0.22 21.14 13.91
CA ASN A 35 1.00 20.32 13.87
C ASN A 35 0.70 18.84 14.13
N TYR A 36 -0.22 18.55 15.05
CA TYR A 36 -0.64 17.18 15.36
C TYR A 36 -1.38 16.55 14.18
N ALA A 37 -2.31 17.27 13.55
CA ALA A 37 -3.02 16.82 12.35
C ALA A 37 -2.05 16.55 11.18
N ARG A 38 -1.09 17.45 10.92
CA ARG A 38 -0.04 17.24 9.91
C ARG A 38 0.87 16.05 10.24
N SER A 39 1.22 15.89 11.52
CA SER A 39 2.04 14.77 11.97
C SER A 39 1.33 13.43 11.74
N ILE A 40 0.05 13.32 12.11
CA ILE A 40 -0.75 12.12 11.86
C ILE A 40 -0.83 11.81 10.36
N ASP A 41 -1.13 12.80 9.52
CA ASP A 41 -1.24 12.58 8.07
C ASP A 41 0.10 12.12 7.47
N SER A 42 1.21 12.68 7.95
CA SER A 42 2.56 12.24 7.53
C SER A 42 2.89 10.82 7.98
N VAL A 43 2.51 10.43 9.21
CA VAL A 43 2.73 9.10 9.75
C VAL A 43 1.87 8.08 9.01
N GLN A 44 0.58 8.37 8.80
CA GLN A 44 -0.32 7.49 8.06
C GLN A 44 0.16 7.26 6.63
N ARG A 45 0.55 8.32 5.91
CA ARG A 45 1.08 8.22 4.54
C ARG A 45 2.37 7.39 4.48
N ASN A 46 3.26 7.57 5.46
CA ASN A 46 4.50 6.82 5.55
C ASN A 46 4.27 5.34 5.90
N VAL A 47 3.33 5.04 6.80
CA VAL A 47 2.95 3.66 7.14
C VAL A 47 2.32 2.97 5.94
N LEU A 48 1.40 3.64 5.23
CA LEU A 48 0.76 3.09 4.03
C LEU A 48 1.78 2.83 2.92
N ARG A 49 2.74 3.75 2.70
CA ARG A 49 3.83 3.55 1.74
C ARG A 49 4.73 2.39 2.14
N ALA A 50 5.09 2.28 3.42
CA ALA A 50 5.91 1.17 3.92
C ALA A 50 5.20 -0.18 3.74
N GLU A 51 3.89 -0.25 4.04
CA GLU A 51 3.09 -1.46 3.89
C GLU A 51 2.86 -1.82 2.41
N SER A 52 2.66 -0.81 1.55
CA SER A 52 2.60 -0.99 0.09
C SER A 52 3.93 -1.55 -0.44
N LEU A 53 5.07 -1.00 -0.04
CA LEU A 53 6.39 -1.49 -0.45
C LEU A 53 6.66 -2.91 0.04
N ARG A 54 6.28 -3.22 1.29
CA ARG A 54 6.34 -4.57 1.84
C ARG A 54 5.51 -5.54 1.00
N SER A 55 4.27 -5.17 0.70
CA SER A 55 3.37 -5.97 -0.12
C SER A 55 3.88 -6.14 -1.56
N CYS A 56 4.50 -5.10 -2.14
CA CYS A 56 5.18 -5.18 -3.43
C CYS A 56 6.34 -6.18 -3.41
N LYS A 57 7.19 -6.16 -2.39
CA LYS A 57 8.24 -7.18 -2.24
C LYS A 57 7.65 -8.58 -2.14
N ASP A 58 6.58 -8.75 -1.37
CA ASP A 58 5.99 -10.06 -1.11
C ASP A 58 5.24 -10.60 -2.34
N ILE A 59 4.57 -9.77 -3.14
CA ILE A 59 3.91 -10.22 -4.38
C ILE A 59 4.94 -10.64 -5.44
N ILE A 60 6.07 -9.93 -5.53
CA ILE A 60 7.20 -10.28 -6.39
C ILE A 60 7.77 -11.64 -5.99
N ALA A 61 8.02 -11.84 -4.69
CA ALA A 61 8.53 -13.11 -4.18
C ALA A 61 7.59 -14.29 -4.49
N VAL A 62 6.29 -14.10 -4.28
CA VAL A 62 5.27 -15.13 -4.59
C VAL A 62 5.22 -15.45 -6.09
N PHE A 63 5.33 -14.45 -6.96
CA PHE A 63 5.35 -14.67 -8.41
C PHE A 63 6.53 -15.53 -8.85
N PHE A 64 7.74 -15.21 -8.39
CA PHE A 64 8.93 -15.99 -8.75
C PHE A 64 8.94 -17.38 -8.11
N GLU A 65 8.44 -17.52 -6.88
CA GLU A 65 8.23 -18.83 -6.27
C GLU A 65 7.25 -19.69 -7.09
N PHE A 66 6.13 -19.10 -7.51
CA PHE A 66 5.16 -19.76 -8.37
C PHE A 66 5.79 -20.21 -9.69
N ARG A 67 6.55 -19.32 -10.35
CA ARG A 67 7.22 -19.60 -11.62
C ARG A 67 8.15 -20.81 -11.52
N LEU A 68 9.06 -20.81 -10.56
CA LEU A 68 10.04 -21.89 -10.38
C LEU A 68 9.34 -23.23 -10.13
N LYS A 69 8.29 -23.23 -9.32
CA LYS A 69 7.50 -24.44 -9.04
C LYS A 69 6.70 -24.91 -10.25
N ALA A 70 6.17 -24.00 -11.05
CA ALA A 70 5.43 -24.35 -12.25
C ALA A 70 6.34 -24.90 -13.35
N GLU A 71 7.55 -24.33 -13.51
CA GLU A 71 8.58 -24.85 -14.41
C GLU A 71 9.01 -26.26 -13.96
N ALA A 72 9.24 -26.47 -12.66
CA ALA A 72 9.54 -27.78 -12.10
C ALA A 72 8.40 -28.79 -12.34
N ALA A 73 7.15 -28.38 -12.18
CA ALA A 73 5.97 -29.21 -12.45
C ALA A 73 5.84 -29.56 -13.93
N ASN A 74 6.11 -28.61 -14.85
CA ASN A 74 6.10 -28.89 -16.28
C ASN A 74 7.23 -29.85 -16.71
N MET A 75 8.42 -29.73 -16.14
CA MET A 75 9.55 -30.62 -16.42
C MET A 75 9.37 -32.04 -15.86
N SER A 76 8.72 -32.16 -14.69
CA SER A 76 8.54 -33.45 -14.00
C SER A 76 7.25 -34.19 -14.40
N GLY A 77 6.33 -33.54 -15.11
CA GLY A 77 4.99 -34.08 -15.40
C GLY A 77 4.12 -34.22 -14.15
N GLU A 78 3.10 -35.07 -14.19
CA GLU A 78 2.13 -35.25 -13.07
C GLU A 78 2.76 -35.78 -11.75
N GLY A 79 4.05 -36.12 -11.73
CA GLY A 79 4.69 -36.82 -10.61
C GLY A 79 5.41 -35.98 -9.54
N GLY A 80 5.61 -34.68 -9.72
CA GLY A 80 6.55 -33.90 -8.88
C GLY A 80 5.96 -32.92 -7.88
N MET A 81 4.85 -32.23 -8.21
CA MET A 81 4.34 -31.13 -7.40
C MET A 81 2.82 -31.05 -7.49
N THR A 82 2.14 -30.88 -6.35
CA THR A 82 0.67 -30.90 -6.32
C THR A 82 0.11 -29.61 -6.93
N SER A 83 -0.87 -29.71 -7.82
CA SER A 83 -1.56 -28.52 -8.35
C SER A 83 -2.17 -27.64 -7.24
N ILE A 84 -2.42 -28.23 -6.07
CA ILE A 84 -2.86 -27.56 -4.86
C ILE A 84 -1.83 -26.53 -4.38
N GLU A 85 -0.55 -26.87 -4.40
CA GLU A 85 0.53 -25.97 -3.97
C GLU A 85 0.64 -24.75 -4.90
N LEU A 86 0.62 -24.98 -6.22
CA LEU A 86 0.61 -23.90 -7.21
C LEU A 86 -0.64 -23.03 -7.08
N LYS A 87 -1.81 -23.61 -6.88
CA LYS A 87 -3.04 -22.86 -6.61
C LYS A 87 -2.94 -22.03 -5.32
N GLY A 88 -2.33 -22.57 -4.27
CA GLY A 88 -2.07 -21.83 -3.03
C GLY A 88 -1.24 -20.57 -3.27
N LEU A 89 -0.19 -20.67 -4.10
CA LEU A 89 0.63 -19.53 -4.49
C LEU A 89 -0.14 -18.54 -5.38
N ALA A 90 -0.94 -19.02 -6.33
CA ALA A 90 -1.79 -18.16 -7.16
C ALA A 90 -2.82 -17.39 -6.31
N TYR A 91 -3.43 -18.03 -5.29
CA TYR A 91 -4.34 -17.36 -4.37
C TYR A 91 -3.62 -16.36 -3.47
N ARG A 92 -2.42 -16.70 -2.98
CA ARG A 92 -1.60 -15.75 -2.21
C ARG A 92 -1.24 -14.52 -3.06
N PHE A 93 -0.89 -14.73 -4.33
CA PHE A 93 -0.68 -13.65 -5.29
C PHE A 93 -1.94 -12.80 -5.43
N GLY A 94 -3.10 -13.42 -5.65
CA GLY A 94 -4.38 -12.72 -5.78
C GLY A 94 -4.76 -11.91 -4.53
N ALA A 95 -4.49 -12.43 -3.33
CA ALA A 95 -4.75 -11.73 -2.08
C ALA A 95 -3.85 -10.48 -1.93
N LEU A 96 -2.55 -10.62 -2.18
CA LEU A 96 -1.62 -9.49 -2.19
C LEU A 96 -1.96 -8.47 -3.28
N GLY A 97 -2.32 -8.95 -4.47
CA GLY A 97 -2.76 -8.12 -5.59
C GLY A 97 -4.03 -7.34 -5.27
N THR A 98 -4.98 -7.95 -4.57
CA THR A 98 -6.21 -7.27 -4.10
C THR A 98 -5.86 -6.17 -3.09
N PHE A 99 -4.94 -6.44 -2.16
CA PHE A 99 -4.46 -5.41 -1.24
C PHE A 99 -3.82 -4.24 -1.99
N LEU A 100 -2.88 -4.51 -2.90
CA LEU A 100 -2.18 -3.48 -3.68
C LEU A 100 -3.12 -2.69 -4.61
N ALA A 101 -4.10 -3.37 -5.20
CA ALA A 101 -5.12 -2.75 -6.05
C ALA A 101 -5.91 -1.66 -5.31
N ASN A 102 -6.08 -1.73 -3.98
CA ASN A 102 -6.77 -0.68 -3.23
C ASN A 102 -6.10 0.70 -3.32
N PHE A 103 -4.80 0.74 -3.64
CA PHE A 103 -4.01 1.96 -3.76
C PHE A 103 -3.87 2.46 -5.21
N GLN A 104 -4.60 1.84 -6.15
CA GLN A 104 -4.44 2.10 -7.58
C GLN A 104 -5.79 2.44 -8.25
N GLU A 105 -5.71 3.12 -9.40
CA GLU A 105 -6.88 3.38 -10.26
C GLU A 105 -7.41 2.10 -10.93
N GLN A 106 -8.69 2.09 -11.32
CA GLN A 106 -9.39 0.93 -11.87
C GLN A 106 -8.60 0.11 -12.90
N PRO A 107 -7.97 0.71 -13.93
CA PRO A 107 -7.22 -0.05 -14.94
C PRO A 107 -6.04 -0.85 -14.37
N SER A 108 -5.46 -0.38 -13.26
CA SER A 108 -4.38 -1.08 -12.56
C SER A 108 -4.92 -2.21 -11.69
N ARG A 109 -6.11 -2.04 -11.09
CA ARG A 109 -6.78 -3.10 -10.31
C ARG A 109 -7.07 -4.33 -11.16
N ASP A 110 -7.58 -4.10 -12.38
CA ASP A 110 -7.93 -5.18 -13.31
C ASP A 110 -6.70 -6.02 -13.70
N ARG A 111 -5.51 -5.41 -13.77
CA ARG A 111 -4.25 -6.13 -14.06
C ARG A 111 -3.92 -7.17 -12.99
N TYR A 112 -4.07 -6.84 -11.70
CA TYR A 112 -3.81 -7.77 -10.60
C TYR A 112 -4.76 -8.98 -10.65
N SER A 113 -6.05 -8.73 -10.88
CA SER A 113 -7.05 -9.80 -11.00
C SER A 113 -6.80 -10.67 -12.23
N ALA A 114 -6.51 -10.05 -13.38
CA ALA A 114 -6.22 -10.78 -14.62
C ALA A 114 -5.02 -11.72 -14.46
N LEU A 115 -3.91 -11.24 -13.88
CA LEU A 115 -2.74 -12.08 -13.65
C LEU A 115 -3.04 -13.20 -12.63
N ALA A 116 -3.78 -12.92 -11.56
CA ALA A 116 -4.16 -13.96 -10.60
C ALA A 116 -4.99 -15.09 -11.25
N TRP A 117 -5.90 -14.76 -12.16
CA TRP A 117 -6.63 -15.76 -12.97
C TRP A 117 -5.69 -16.53 -13.89
N HIS A 118 -4.75 -15.84 -14.50
CA HIS A 118 -3.76 -16.45 -15.40
C HIS A 118 -2.86 -17.45 -14.65
N LEU A 119 -2.37 -17.09 -13.46
CA LEU A 119 -1.61 -18.00 -12.60
C LEU A 119 -2.46 -19.21 -12.17
N ASN A 120 -3.74 -19.02 -11.88
CA ASN A 120 -4.64 -20.15 -11.58
C ASN A 120 -4.80 -21.12 -12.75
N ARG A 121 -4.88 -20.60 -13.98
CA ARG A 121 -4.91 -21.43 -15.19
C ARG A 121 -3.61 -22.24 -15.33
N ILE A 122 -2.47 -21.59 -15.18
CA ILE A 122 -1.16 -22.26 -15.20
C ILE A 122 -1.09 -23.34 -14.11
N ALA A 123 -1.59 -23.07 -12.91
CA ALA A 123 -1.61 -24.04 -11.81
C ALA A 123 -2.48 -25.27 -12.12
N GLY A 124 -3.55 -25.11 -12.90
CA GLY A 124 -4.47 -26.20 -13.26
C GLY A 124 -3.98 -27.05 -14.43
N GLU A 125 -3.40 -26.41 -15.44
CA GLU A 125 -3.15 -27.03 -16.75
C GLU A 125 -1.66 -27.11 -17.09
N GLY A 126 -0.82 -26.23 -16.54
CA GLY A 126 0.55 -25.99 -16.97
C GLY A 126 1.47 -27.22 -16.89
N ALA A 127 1.27 -28.09 -15.90
CA ALA A 127 2.04 -29.33 -15.77
C ALA A 127 1.80 -30.32 -16.93
N LYS A 128 0.68 -30.20 -17.65
CA LYS A 128 0.26 -31.10 -18.72
C LYS A 128 0.54 -30.55 -20.12
N LEU A 129 0.90 -29.27 -20.21
CA LEU A 129 1.12 -28.60 -21.49
C LEU A 129 2.48 -29.02 -22.09
N PRO A 130 2.56 -29.16 -23.42
CA PRO A 130 3.85 -29.20 -24.11
C PRO A 130 4.69 -27.98 -23.74
N LYS A 131 6.02 -28.16 -23.63
CA LYS A 131 6.95 -27.11 -23.18
C LYS A 131 6.77 -25.78 -23.94
N ALA A 132 6.59 -25.84 -25.26
CA ALA A 132 6.39 -24.64 -26.07
C ALA A 132 5.10 -23.88 -25.73
N GLU A 133 4.01 -24.60 -25.43
CA GLU A 133 2.73 -23.99 -25.02
C GLU A 133 2.81 -23.44 -23.60
N PHE A 134 3.47 -24.17 -22.70
CA PHE A 134 3.78 -23.70 -21.35
C PHE A 134 4.58 -22.39 -21.38
N ASP A 135 5.64 -22.33 -22.19
CA ASP A 135 6.49 -21.15 -22.33
C ASP A 135 5.70 -19.96 -22.90
N ALA A 136 4.84 -20.18 -23.89
CA ALA A 136 3.98 -19.13 -24.43
C ALA A 136 3.02 -18.59 -23.37
N LEU A 137 2.42 -19.47 -22.58
CA LEU A 137 1.50 -19.11 -21.50
C LEU A 137 2.23 -18.31 -20.39
N PHE A 138 3.43 -18.75 -20.01
CA PHE A 138 4.24 -18.05 -19.01
C PHE A 138 4.81 -16.73 -19.50
N ASN A 139 5.24 -16.62 -20.75
CA ASN A 139 5.72 -15.37 -21.32
C ASN A 139 4.64 -14.28 -21.28
N GLU A 140 3.38 -14.67 -21.42
CA GLU A 140 2.26 -13.73 -21.27
C GLU A 140 2.03 -13.35 -19.80
N ALA A 141 2.16 -14.30 -18.86
CA ALA A 141 2.13 -13.99 -17.42
C ALA A 141 3.29 -13.07 -17.00
N ASP A 142 4.49 -13.25 -17.56
CA ASP A 142 5.65 -12.39 -17.31
C ASP A 142 5.42 -10.95 -17.78
N LYS A 143 4.81 -10.75 -18.95
CA LYS A 143 4.46 -9.42 -19.44
C LYS A 143 3.46 -8.73 -18.51
N GLN A 144 2.44 -9.45 -18.08
CA GLN A 144 1.45 -8.95 -17.14
C GLN A 144 2.10 -8.59 -15.79
N PHE A 145 3.03 -9.43 -15.32
CA PHE A 145 3.79 -9.16 -14.11
C PHE A 145 4.71 -7.94 -14.26
N GLY A 146 5.34 -7.74 -15.41
CA GLY A 146 6.15 -6.55 -15.70
C GLY A 146 5.37 -5.26 -15.49
N ALA A 147 4.13 -5.19 -16.00
CA ALA A 147 3.26 -4.04 -15.81
C ALA A 147 2.89 -3.81 -14.32
N ILE A 148 2.67 -4.88 -13.54
CA ILE A 148 2.43 -4.80 -12.10
C ILE A 148 3.69 -4.36 -11.33
N ASN A 149 4.86 -4.83 -11.74
CA ASN A 149 6.12 -4.44 -11.14
C ASN A 149 6.41 -2.95 -11.36
N ASP A 150 6.07 -2.41 -12.53
CA ASP A 150 6.16 -0.97 -12.80
C ASP A 150 5.25 -0.16 -11.85
N ASP A 151 4.06 -0.66 -11.52
CA ASP A 151 3.17 -0.04 -10.55
C ASP A 151 3.81 -0.01 -9.14
N CYS A 152 4.54 -1.07 -8.77
CA CYS A 152 5.32 -1.13 -7.53
C CYS A 152 6.51 -0.15 -7.52
N VAL A 153 7.19 0.04 -8.66
CA VAL A 153 8.27 1.04 -8.79
C VAL A 153 7.74 2.46 -8.66
N LYS A 154 6.58 2.77 -9.26
CA LYS A 154 5.91 4.06 -9.09
C LYS A 154 5.52 4.30 -7.63
N ALA A 155 5.03 3.26 -6.96
CA ALA A 155 4.72 3.33 -5.53
C ALA A 155 5.96 3.63 -4.67
N ALA A 156 7.09 3.00 -5.01
CA ALA A 156 8.37 3.18 -4.32
C ALA A 156 8.95 4.60 -4.49
N THR A 157 8.74 5.23 -5.64
CA THR A 157 9.27 6.57 -5.97
C THR A 157 8.39 7.71 -5.49
N GLY A 158 7.28 7.43 -4.80
CA GLY A 158 6.39 8.45 -4.26
C GLY A 158 5.43 9.04 -5.29
N HIS A 159 5.26 8.39 -6.44
CA HIS A 159 4.20 8.69 -7.41
C HIS A 159 2.90 7.93 -7.09
N LEU A 160 2.67 7.63 -5.80
CA LEU A 160 1.33 7.25 -5.36
C LEU A 160 0.49 8.52 -5.41
N LEU A 161 -0.55 8.49 -6.26
CA LEU A 161 -1.60 9.50 -6.33
C LEU A 161 -2.10 9.89 -4.93
#